data_AF-A0A6N7IP76-F1
#
_entry.id   AF-A0A6N7IP76-F1
#
_cell.length_a   1.000
_cell.length_b   1.000
_cell.length_c   1.000
_cell.angle_alpha   90.00
_cell.angle_beta   90.00
_cell.angle_gamma   90.00
#
_symmetry.space_group_name_H-M   'P 1'
#
loop_
_entity.id
_entity.type
_entity.pdbx_description
1 polymer ?
#
loop_
_entity_poly.entity_id
_entity_poly.type
_entity_poly.pdbx_seq_one_letter_code
_entity_poly.pdbx_strand_id
1 'polypeptide(L)'
;MAKRINAEALLALLQERHPEGLPVGEAALLLCQSDGPRQRARVYRMARALREMNIVVYAIGGVYYLCGGDAEKLLLVGERKEAQVIGNIDGLLRVVEETVDALKASPDPAKAALFRQLCRRARERILRLAKKLA
;
A
#
# COMPACT_ATOMS: atom_id res chain seq x y z
N MET A 1 -22.87 -2.01 -2.81
CA MET A 1 -23.39 -2.13 -1.43
C MET A 1 -22.55 -3.04 -0.54
N ALA A 2 -22.30 -4.32 -0.87
CA ALA A 2 -21.61 -5.27 0.03
C ALA A 2 -20.18 -4.86 0.51
N LYS A 3 -19.43 -4.07 -0.27
CA LYS A 3 -18.12 -3.55 0.15
C LYS A 3 -18.21 -2.52 1.28
N ARG A 4 -19.30 -1.74 1.35
CA ARG A 4 -19.48 -0.65 2.30
C ARG A 4 -19.82 -1.17 3.69
N ILE A 5 -20.76 -2.13 3.74
CA ILE A 5 -21.20 -2.82 4.96
C ILE A 5 -20.03 -3.49 5.70
N ASN A 6 -19.11 -4.13 4.96
CA ASN A 6 -17.96 -4.80 5.57
C ASN A 6 -16.88 -3.82 6.07
N ALA A 7 -16.77 -2.63 5.49
CA ALA A 7 -15.82 -1.62 5.95
C ALA A 7 -16.34 -0.95 7.24
N GLU A 8 -17.63 -0.67 7.32
CA GLU A 8 -18.30 -0.12 8.50
C GLU A 8 -18.19 -1.07 9.71
N ALA A 9 -18.27 -2.38 9.49
CA ALA A 9 -18.04 -3.37 10.57
C ALA A 9 -16.60 -3.30 11.13
N LEU A 10 -15.58 -3.13 10.27
CA LEU A 10 -14.21 -2.93 10.73
C LEU A 10 -14.07 -1.60 11.50
N LEU A 11 -14.73 -0.54 11.04
CA LEU A 11 -14.73 0.74 11.73
C LEU A 11 -15.30 0.64 13.14
N ALA A 12 -16.45 -0.03 13.30
CA ALA A 12 -17.09 -0.22 14.61
C ALA A 12 -16.13 -0.92 15.60
N LEU A 13 -15.51 -2.02 15.18
CA LEU A 13 -14.51 -2.73 16.00
C LEU A 13 -13.32 -1.85 16.37
N LEU A 14 -12.86 -0.99 15.46
CA LEU A 14 -11.75 -0.07 15.73
C LEU A 14 -12.13 1.06 16.68
N GLN A 15 -13.39 1.52 16.64
CA GLN A 15 -13.90 2.53 17.56
C GLN A 15 -14.05 1.98 18.99
N GLU A 16 -14.51 0.74 19.12
CA GLU A 16 -14.62 0.04 20.42
C GLU A 16 -13.27 -0.21 21.08
N ARG A 17 -12.20 -0.37 20.29
CA ARG A 17 -10.83 -0.65 20.73
C ARG A 17 -9.93 0.58 20.71
N HIS A 18 -10.50 1.78 20.61
CA HIS A 18 -9.71 3.01 20.57
C HIS A 18 -9.30 3.41 22.01
N PRO A 19 -8.04 3.78 22.26
CA PRO A 19 -6.93 4.02 21.32
C PRO A 19 -5.99 2.83 21.03
N GLU A 20 -6.19 1.68 21.67
CA GLU A 20 -5.29 0.52 21.69
C GLU A 20 -5.18 -0.20 20.34
N GLY A 21 -6.19 -0.07 19.48
CA GLY A 21 -6.22 -0.67 18.15
C GLY A 21 -6.66 -2.15 18.14
N LEU A 22 -6.72 -2.72 16.93
CA LEU A 22 -7.22 -4.07 16.68
C LEU A 22 -6.16 -4.92 15.95
N PRO A 23 -5.62 -5.98 16.57
CA PRO A 23 -4.71 -6.90 15.92
C PRO A 23 -5.27 -7.45 14.60
N VAL A 24 -4.46 -7.53 13.55
CA VAL A 24 -4.91 -7.93 12.20
C VAL A 24 -5.47 -9.36 12.20
N GLY A 25 -4.87 -10.27 12.97
CA GLY A 25 -5.37 -11.64 13.13
C GLY A 25 -6.72 -11.67 13.84
N GLU A 26 -6.89 -10.87 14.89
CA GLU A 26 -8.16 -10.74 15.60
C GLU A 26 -9.25 -10.13 14.71
N ALA A 27 -8.94 -9.08 13.94
CA ALA A 27 -9.85 -8.52 12.96
C ALA A 27 -10.29 -9.57 11.92
N ALA A 28 -9.38 -10.44 11.48
CA ALA A 28 -9.69 -11.53 10.55
C ALA A 28 -10.63 -12.56 11.18
N LEU A 29 -10.39 -12.94 12.45
CA LEU A 29 -11.27 -13.85 13.19
C LEU A 29 -12.67 -13.25 13.36
N LEU A 30 -12.78 -12.00 13.81
CA LEU A 30 -14.06 -11.34 14.07
C LEU A 30 -14.87 -11.08 12.80
N LEU A 31 -14.22 -10.63 11.72
CA LEU A 31 -14.91 -10.20 10.49
C LEU A 31 -15.03 -11.31 9.43
N CYS A 32 -14.15 -12.31 9.46
CA CYS A 32 -14.08 -13.37 8.46
C CYS A 32 -14.16 -14.78 9.05
N GLN A 33 -14.40 -14.92 10.37
CA GLN A 33 -14.58 -16.19 11.09
C GLN A 33 -13.37 -17.14 11.00
N SER A 34 -12.21 -16.64 10.58
CA SER A 34 -10.98 -17.41 10.43
C SER A 34 -9.79 -16.47 10.28
N ASP A 35 -8.63 -16.90 10.78
CA ASP A 35 -7.35 -16.23 10.49
C ASP A 35 -6.61 -16.98 9.39
N GLY A 36 -6.03 -16.22 8.46
CA GLY A 36 -5.29 -16.76 7.33
C GLY A 36 -4.94 -15.68 6.32
N PRO A 37 -3.99 -15.94 5.40
CA PRO A 37 -3.54 -14.94 4.43
C PRO A 37 -4.68 -14.33 3.60
N ARG A 38 -5.65 -15.14 3.20
CA ARG A 38 -6.81 -14.71 2.42
C ARG A 38 -7.73 -13.79 3.22
N GLN A 39 -7.97 -14.09 4.49
CA GLN A 39 -8.83 -13.33 5.39
C GLN A 39 -8.16 -12.01 5.79
N ARG A 40 -6.88 -12.04 6.15
CA ARG A 40 -6.09 -10.82 6.38
C ARG A 40 -6.09 -9.91 5.14
N ALA A 41 -6.00 -10.47 3.94
CA ALA A 41 -6.14 -9.70 2.71
C ALA A 41 -7.55 -9.10 2.51
N ARG A 42 -8.62 -9.77 3.00
CA ARG A 42 -9.97 -9.17 3.04
C ARG A 42 -10.02 -7.99 3.99
N VAL A 43 -9.47 -8.12 5.21
CA VAL A 43 -9.39 -7.02 6.18
C VAL A 43 -8.59 -5.84 5.61
N TYR A 44 -7.47 -6.10 4.91
CA TYR A 44 -6.72 -5.05 4.21
C TYR A 44 -7.56 -4.27 3.19
N ARG A 45 -8.42 -4.98 2.43
CA ARG A 45 -9.36 -4.32 1.50
C ARG A 45 -10.41 -3.49 2.22
N MET A 46 -10.88 -3.92 3.39
CA MET A 46 -11.79 -3.13 4.23
C MET A 46 -11.11 -1.86 4.74
N ALA A 47 -9.90 -1.97 5.30
CA ALA A 47 -9.11 -0.82 5.73
C ALA A 47 -8.80 0.15 4.58
N ARG A 48 -8.57 -0.36 3.37
CA ARG A 48 -8.45 0.47 2.17
C ARG A 48 -9.73 1.22 1.85
N ALA A 49 -10.88 0.54 1.89
CA ALA A 49 -12.17 1.18 1.65
C ALA A 49 -12.47 2.29 2.69
N LEU A 50 -12.09 2.10 3.96
CA LEU A 50 -12.18 3.14 4.99
C LEU A 50 -11.35 4.39 4.62
N ARG A 51 -10.11 4.20 4.13
CA ARG A 51 -9.28 5.32 3.65
C ARG A 51 -9.88 6.03 2.44
N GLU A 52 -10.52 5.30 1.53
CA GLU A 52 -11.26 5.87 0.39
C GLU A 52 -12.49 6.69 0.86
N MET A 53 -12.97 6.45 2.08
CA MET A 53 -14.03 7.23 2.76
C MET A 53 -13.47 8.33 3.69
N ASN A 54 -12.20 8.72 3.52
CA ASN A 54 -11.49 9.71 4.37
C ASN A 54 -11.36 9.30 5.85
N ILE A 55 -11.50 8.01 6.17
CA ILE A 55 -11.26 7.50 7.51
C ILE A 55 -9.82 7.01 7.59
N VAL A 56 -9.03 7.67 8.42
CA VAL A 56 -7.58 7.46 8.51
C VAL A 56 -7.29 6.21 9.34
N VAL A 57 -7.20 5.05 8.68
CA VAL A 57 -6.88 3.75 9.31
C VAL A 57 -5.59 3.17 8.74
N TYR A 58 -4.66 2.79 9.62
CA TYR A 58 -3.40 2.14 9.22
C TYR A 58 -3.00 1.02 10.17
N ALA A 59 -2.24 0.05 9.65
CA ALA A 59 -1.66 -1.02 10.44
C ALA A 59 -0.23 -0.65 10.86
N ILE A 60 0.04 -0.69 12.17
CA ILE A 60 1.36 -0.48 12.77
C ILE A 60 1.66 -1.71 13.62
N GLY A 61 2.78 -2.39 13.36
CA GLY A 61 3.19 -3.58 14.11
C GLY A 61 2.20 -4.77 14.02
N GLY A 62 1.36 -4.83 12.98
CA GLY A 62 0.33 -5.87 12.87
C GLY A 62 -0.98 -5.56 13.61
N VAL A 63 -1.17 -4.31 14.05
CA VAL A 63 -2.37 -3.81 14.71
C VAL A 63 -2.95 -2.65 13.91
N TYR A 64 -4.23 -2.66 13.60
CA TYR A 64 -4.92 -1.54 12.97
C TYR A 64 -5.31 -0.49 14.00
N TYR A 65 -5.10 0.79 13.66
CA TYR A 65 -5.47 1.93 14.49
C TYR A 65 -6.33 2.92 13.69
N LEU A 66 -7.19 3.66 14.40
CA LEU A 66 -7.68 4.95 13.91
C LEU A 66 -6.58 5.98 14.18
N CYS A 67 -6.08 6.62 13.12
CA CYS A 67 -4.97 7.58 13.18
C CYS A 67 -5.42 9.01 12.87
N GLY A 68 -6.73 9.26 12.83
CA GLY A 68 -7.27 10.60 12.60
C GLY A 68 -6.87 11.54 13.73
N GLY A 69 -6.06 12.56 13.42
CA GLY A 69 -5.57 13.52 14.41
C GLY A 69 -4.39 13.04 15.27
N ASP A 70 -3.89 11.82 15.05
CA ASP A 70 -2.75 11.26 15.78
C ASP A 70 -1.47 11.39 14.92
N ALA A 71 -0.75 12.50 15.12
CA ALA A 71 0.46 12.81 14.36
C ALA A 71 1.57 11.76 14.58
N GLU A 72 1.70 11.21 15.78
CA GLU A 72 2.74 10.24 16.13
C GLU A 72 2.53 8.93 15.36
N LYS A 73 1.30 8.38 15.38
CA LYS A 73 0.96 7.19 14.60
C LYS A 73 1.12 7.44 13.10
N LEU A 74 0.77 8.62 12.62
CA LEU A 74 0.91 8.98 11.20
C LEU A 74 2.38 9.08 10.77
N LEU A 75 3.27 9.59 11.62
CA LEU A 75 4.71 9.61 11.37
C LEU A 75 5.27 8.19 11.27
N LEU A 76 4.91 7.30 12.20
CA LEU A 76 5.31 5.89 12.16
C LEU A 76 4.84 5.17 10.88
N VAL A 77 3.64 5.50 10.40
CA VAL A 77 3.13 5.00 9.11
C VAL A 77 3.93 5.59 7.95
N GLY A 78 4.25 6.88 8.02
CA GLY A 78 5.06 7.61 7.04
C GLY A 78 6.43 6.96 6.84
N GLU A 79 7.20 6.76 7.92
CA GLU A 79 8.53 6.13 7.90
C GLU A 79 8.51 4.74 7.23
N ARG A 80 7.52 3.91 7.60
CA ARG A 80 7.36 2.58 6.99
C ARG A 80 7.01 2.66 5.51
N LYS A 81 6.18 3.64 5.14
CA LYS A 81 5.76 3.84 3.75
C LYS A 81 6.89 4.40 2.91
N GLU A 82 7.73 5.27 3.46
CA GLU A 82 8.95 5.75 2.83
C GLU A 82 9.86 4.58 2.47
N ALA A 83 10.24 3.77 3.45
CA ALA A 83 11.10 2.59 3.22
C ALA A 83 10.53 1.66 2.14
N GLN A 84 9.20 1.41 2.18
CA GLN A 84 8.52 0.62 1.16
C GLN A 84 8.58 1.27 -0.24
N VAL A 85 8.37 2.58 -0.34
CA VAL A 85 8.39 3.31 -1.61
C VAL A 85 9.79 3.32 -2.21
N ILE A 86 10.82 3.60 -1.40
CA ILE A 86 12.22 3.58 -1.84
C ILE A 86 12.60 2.18 -2.34
N GLY A 87 12.33 1.13 -1.56
CA GLY A 87 12.63 -0.24 -2.00
C GLY A 87 11.90 -0.66 -3.28
N ASN A 88 10.66 -0.19 -3.50
CA ASN A 88 9.95 -0.43 -4.76
C ASN A 88 10.57 0.32 -5.95
N ILE A 89 11.07 1.55 -5.73
CA ILE A 89 11.77 2.32 -6.76
C ILE A 89 13.09 1.62 -7.12
N ASP A 90 13.88 1.20 -6.13
CA ASP A 90 15.12 0.45 -6.35
C ASP A 90 14.88 -0.85 -7.12
N GLY A 91 13.84 -1.60 -6.73
CA GLY A 91 13.43 -2.81 -7.45
C GLY A 91 13.05 -2.55 -8.91
N LEU A 92 12.36 -1.43 -9.19
CA LEU A 92 12.05 -1.02 -10.56
C LEU A 92 13.33 -0.67 -11.34
N LEU A 93 14.25 0.07 -10.74
CA LEU A 93 15.51 0.48 -11.39
C LEU A 93 16.37 -0.74 -11.75
N ARG A 94 16.44 -1.74 -10.87
CA ARG A 94 17.13 -3.00 -11.17
C ARG A 94 16.55 -3.73 -12.39
N VAL A 95 15.22 -3.83 -12.49
CA VAL A 95 14.57 -4.44 -13.66
C VAL A 95 14.86 -3.65 -14.94
N VAL A 96 14.97 -2.31 -14.84
CA VAL A 96 15.37 -1.45 -15.96
C VAL A 96 16.79 -1.78 -16.41
N GLU A 97 17.74 -1.93 -15.49
CA GLU A 97 19.14 -2.31 -15.80
C GLU A 97 19.22 -3.69 -16.46
N GLU A 98 18.59 -4.71 -15.85
CA GLU A 98 18.54 -6.07 -16.39
C GLU A 98 17.92 -6.10 -17.80
N THR A 99 16.91 -5.26 -18.05
CA THR A 99 16.29 -5.14 -19.39
C THR A 99 17.22 -4.49 -20.40
N VAL A 100 18.01 -3.47 -20.00
CA VAL A 100 19.01 -2.84 -20.87
C VAL A 100 20.06 -3.87 -21.30
N ASP A 101 20.56 -4.67 -20.37
CA ASP A 101 21.58 -5.67 -20.68
C ASP A 101 21.04 -6.80 -21.55
N ALA A 102 19.80 -7.25 -21.31
CA ALA A 102 19.12 -8.20 -22.19
C ALA A 102 18.97 -7.67 -23.63
N LEU A 103 18.61 -6.38 -23.80
CA LEU A 103 18.49 -5.75 -25.11
C LEU A 103 19.84 -5.52 -25.79
N LYS A 104 20.94 -5.34 -25.04
CA LYS A 104 22.30 -5.29 -25.61
C LYS A 104 22.73 -6.66 -26.12
N ALA A 105 22.45 -7.72 -25.35
CA ALA A 105 22.82 -9.09 -25.72
C ALA A 105 21.99 -9.62 -26.90
N SER A 106 20.72 -9.19 -27.01
CA SER A 106 19.84 -9.55 -28.11
C SER A 106 19.11 -8.31 -28.65
N PRO A 107 19.75 -7.58 -29.60
CA PRO A 107 19.20 -6.33 -30.11
C PRO A 107 17.87 -6.52 -30.84
N ASP A 108 16.84 -5.87 -30.33
CA ASP A 108 15.50 -5.81 -30.93
C ASP A 108 15.01 -4.34 -30.92
N PRO A 109 14.99 -3.66 -32.09
CA PRO A 109 14.62 -2.25 -32.16
C PRO A 109 13.18 -1.96 -31.67
N ALA A 110 12.25 -2.89 -31.87
CA ALA A 110 10.86 -2.72 -31.46
C ALA A 110 10.75 -2.80 -29.93
N LYS A 111 11.38 -3.80 -29.31
CA LYS A 111 11.43 -3.90 -27.84
C LYS A 111 12.18 -2.73 -27.21
N ALA A 112 13.28 -2.28 -27.83
CA ALA A 112 14.02 -1.12 -27.35
C ALA A 112 13.17 0.17 -27.37
N ALA A 113 12.34 0.36 -28.41
CA ALA A 113 11.40 1.49 -28.47
C ALA A 113 10.32 1.42 -27.39
N LEU A 114 9.72 0.24 -27.18
CA LEU A 114 8.72 0.02 -26.11
C LEU A 114 9.31 0.27 -24.73
N PHE A 115 10.53 -0.20 -24.49
CA PHE A 115 11.24 0.00 -23.23
C PHE A 115 11.52 1.49 -22.97
N ARG A 116 12.02 2.24 -23.97
CA ARG A 116 12.20 3.70 -23.84
C ARG A 116 10.89 4.41 -23.50
N GLN A 117 9.77 4.01 -24.10
CA GLN A 117 8.45 4.57 -23.79
C GLN A 117 8.02 4.24 -22.35
N LEU A 118 8.30 3.03 -21.87
CA LEU A 118 8.05 2.64 -20.48
C LEU A 118 8.87 3.49 -19.51
N CYS A 119 10.18 3.63 -19.72
CA CYS A 119 11.06 4.44 -18.88
C CYS A 119 10.60 5.91 -18.83
N ARG A 120 10.22 6.49 -19.98
CA ARG A 120 9.69 7.86 -20.04
C ARG A 120 8.44 8.03 -19.19
N ARG A 121 7.44 7.14 -19.36
CA ARG A 121 6.19 7.17 -18.59
C ARG A 121 6.43 7.00 -17.08
N ALA A 122 7.33 6.10 -16.71
CA ALA A 122 7.70 5.88 -15.31
C ALA A 122 8.34 7.13 -14.71
N ARG A 123 9.33 7.73 -15.40
CA ARG A 123 10.01 8.97 -14.98
C ARG A 123 9.03 10.12 -14.77
N GLU A 124 8.13 10.36 -15.73
CA GLU A 124 7.13 11.43 -15.62
C GLU A 124 6.20 11.24 -14.41
N ARG A 125 5.77 10.01 -14.15
CA ARG A 125 4.95 9.68 -12.98
C ARG A 125 5.70 9.88 -11.67
N ILE A 126 6.94 9.41 -11.59
CA ILE A 126 7.78 9.57 -10.39
C ILE A 126 8.00 11.05 -10.10
N LEU A 127 8.41 11.85 -11.09
CA LEU A 127 8.63 13.29 -10.92
C LEU A 127 7.35 14.02 -10.46
N ARG A 128 6.19 13.64 -10.99
CA ARG A 128 4.90 14.21 -10.56
C ARG A 128 4.57 13.87 -9.11
N LEU A 129 4.87 12.65 -8.68
CA LEU A 129 4.65 12.22 -7.30
C LEU A 129 5.65 12.89 -6.35
N ALA A 130 6.92 12.99 -6.74
CA ALA A 130 7.96 13.65 -5.97
C ALA A 130 7.63 15.13 -5.67
N LYS A 131 7.01 15.84 -6.63
CA LYS A 131 6.53 17.22 -6.43
C LYS A 131 5.48 17.38 -5.32
N LYS A 132 4.82 16.29 -4.90
CA LYS A 132 3.84 16.34 -3.79
C LYS A 132 4.48 16.18 -2.41
N LEU A 133 5.78 15.89 -2.36
CA LEU A 133 6.54 15.74 -1.11
C LEU A 133 7.17 17.07 -0.64
N ALA A 134 7.02 18.14 -1.43
CA ALA A 134 7.59 19.46 -1.21
C ALA A 134 6.51 20.50 -0.91
#